data_AF-M0PH82-F1
#
_entry.id   AF-M0PH82-F1
#
_cell.length_a   1.000
_cell.length_b   1.000
_cell.length_c   1.000
_cell.angle_alpha   90.00
_cell.angle_beta   90.00
_cell.angle_gamma   90.00
#
_symmetry.space_group_name_H-M   'P 1'
#
loop_
_entity.id
_entity.type
_entity.pdbx_description
1 polymer ?
#
loop_
_entity_poly.entity_id
_entity_poly.type
_entity_poly.pdbx_seq_one_letter_code
_entity_poly.pdbx_strand_id
1 'polypeptide(L)'
;MLVVHGGIDPQRSLADHTVEELLTMRSPHGDGYDGPFWYDDYDGPYRVFFGHTVHDHPVEREHAVGLDTGCVYGGTLTAYDYRNDEFRTVEAKTHQERANSKIVDPA
;
A
#
# COMPACT_ATOMS: atom_id res chain seq x y z
N MET A 1 -11.80 -8.44 5.75
CA MET A 1 -10.39 -8.02 5.83
C MET A 1 -9.58 -8.92 4.92
N LEU A 2 -8.69 -8.34 4.12
CA LEU A 2 -7.72 -9.02 3.27
C LEU A 2 -6.33 -8.40 3.51
N VAL A 3 -5.28 -9.20 3.53
CA VAL A 3 -3.90 -8.72 3.66
C VAL A 3 -3.07 -9.25 2.50
N VAL A 4 -2.43 -8.36 1.75
CA VAL A 4 -1.60 -8.68 0.58
C VAL A 4 -0.33 -7.84 0.63
N HIS A 5 0.74 -8.25 -0.06
CA HIS A 5 1.96 -7.46 -0.07
C HIS A 5 1.82 -6.22 -0.98
N GLY A 6 1.36 -6.42 -2.22
CA GLY A 6 1.23 -5.36 -3.23
C GLY A 6 -0.16 -4.77 -3.31
N GLY A 7 -1.10 -5.55 -3.83
CA GLY A 7 -2.44 -5.06 -4.12
C GLY A 7 -3.29 -6.09 -4.83
N ILE A 8 -4.43 -5.65 -5.36
CA ILE A 8 -5.36 -6.44 -6.16
C ILE A 8 -5.83 -5.61 -7.35
N ASP A 9 -6.29 -6.27 -8.41
CA ASP A 9 -6.98 -5.63 -9.53
C ASP A 9 -8.48 -5.57 -9.18
N PRO A 10 -9.07 -4.37 -9.00
CA PRO A 10 -10.49 -4.22 -8.66
C PRO A 10 -11.46 -4.86 -9.66
N GLN A 11 -11.02 -5.07 -10.91
CA GLN A 11 -11.87 -5.61 -11.97
C GLN A 11 -11.87 -7.15 -12.00
N ARG A 12 -11.07 -7.81 -11.17
CA ARG A 12 -10.90 -9.27 -11.16
C ARG A 12 -11.29 -9.89 -9.84
N SER A 13 -11.77 -11.13 -9.91
CA SER A 13 -12.04 -11.89 -8.69
C SER A 13 -10.73 -12.22 -7.97
N LEU A 14 -10.75 -12.28 -6.64
CA LEU A 14 -9.56 -12.64 -5.86
C LEU A 14 -8.99 -14.02 -6.24
N ALA A 15 -9.84 -14.96 -6.63
CA ALA A 15 -9.42 -16.31 -7.01
C ALA A 15 -8.66 -16.35 -8.34
N ASP A 16 -8.84 -15.34 -9.18
CA ASP A 16 -8.20 -15.25 -10.50
C ASP A 16 -6.84 -14.55 -10.45
N HIS A 17 -6.42 -14.03 -9.28
CA HIS A 17 -5.11 -13.42 -9.12
C HIS A 17 -4.02 -14.47 -9.01
N THR A 18 -2.93 -14.23 -9.71
CA THR A 18 -1.66 -14.94 -9.49
C THR A 18 -0.98 -14.42 -8.23
N VAL A 19 -0.08 -15.22 -7.67
CA VAL A 19 0.75 -14.79 -6.53
C VAL A 19 1.57 -13.55 -6.88
N GLU A 20 2.10 -13.48 -8.11
CA GLU A 20 2.93 -12.35 -8.55
C GLU A 20 2.15 -11.04 -8.57
N GLU A 21 0.90 -11.07 -9.04
CA GLU A 21 0.02 -9.89 -9.03
C GLU A 21 -0.21 -9.41 -7.59
N LEU A 22 -0.53 -10.33 -6.67
CA LEU A 22 -0.73 -9.99 -5.26
C LEU A 22 0.54 -9.45 -4.56
N LEU A 23 1.72 -9.78 -5.07
CA LEU A 23 3.01 -9.31 -4.55
C LEU A 23 3.44 -7.97 -5.14
N THR A 24 3.09 -7.67 -6.38
CA THR A 24 3.72 -6.56 -7.13
C THR A 24 2.77 -5.48 -7.61
N MET A 25 1.45 -5.66 -7.44
CA MET A 25 0.48 -4.71 -7.95
C MET A 25 0.62 -3.32 -7.32
N ARG A 26 0.70 -2.31 -8.20
CA ARG A 26 0.62 -0.88 -7.85
C ARG A 26 -0.54 -0.24 -8.59
N SER A 27 -0.56 -0.43 -9.91
CA SER A 27 -1.55 0.08 -10.85
C SER A 27 -2.00 -1.07 -11.75
N PRO A 28 -3.32 -1.33 -11.89
CA PRO A 28 -3.83 -2.35 -12.82
C PRO A 28 -3.57 -2.02 -14.30
N HIS A 29 -3.35 -0.73 -14.62
CA HIS A 29 -3.22 -0.22 -15.98
C HIS A 29 -1.91 0.56 -16.23
N GLY A 30 -0.99 0.54 -15.28
CA GLY A 30 0.29 1.27 -15.33
C GLY A 30 1.48 0.38 -14.97
N ASP A 31 2.68 0.90 -15.12
CA ASP A 31 3.94 0.15 -14.95
C ASP A 31 4.76 0.58 -13.72
N GLY A 32 4.19 1.39 -12.81
CA GLY A 32 4.98 1.91 -11.70
C GLY A 32 4.26 2.81 -10.70
N TYR A 33 4.74 4.05 -10.61
CA TYR A 33 4.44 5.01 -9.54
C TYR A 33 3.58 6.18 -10.02
N ASP A 34 3.21 6.20 -11.31
CA ASP A 34 2.53 7.32 -11.95
C ASP A 34 0.98 7.23 -11.86
N GLY A 35 0.46 6.19 -11.21
CA GLY A 35 -0.97 5.97 -11.02
C GLY A 35 -1.76 5.71 -12.33
N PRO A 36 -3.10 5.61 -12.27
CA PRO A 36 -3.89 5.49 -11.03
C PRO A 36 -3.50 4.22 -10.27
N PHE A 37 -3.48 4.29 -8.94
CA PHE A 37 -3.20 3.12 -8.12
C PHE A 37 -4.45 2.25 -8.03
N TRP A 38 -4.24 0.95 -7.77
CA TRP A 38 -5.36 0.01 -7.72
C TRP A 38 -6.43 0.39 -6.69
N TYR A 39 -6.02 1.06 -5.60
CA TYR A 39 -6.92 1.49 -4.53
C TYR A 39 -7.64 2.81 -4.82
N ASP A 40 -7.35 3.47 -5.94
CA ASP A 40 -8.08 4.69 -6.34
C ASP A 40 -9.50 4.37 -6.81
N ASP A 41 -9.69 3.20 -7.45
CA ASP A 41 -10.96 2.72 -8.00
C ASP A 41 -11.53 1.51 -7.22
N TYR A 42 -11.05 1.26 -6.00
CA TYR A 42 -11.45 0.09 -5.22
C TYR A 42 -12.51 0.38 -4.15
N ASP A 43 -13.72 -0.13 -4.38
CA ASP A 43 -14.89 0.05 -3.51
C ASP A 43 -15.28 -1.22 -2.71
N GLY A 44 -14.31 -2.11 -2.45
CA GLY A 44 -14.53 -3.32 -1.65
C GLY A 44 -14.84 -4.58 -2.47
N PRO A 45 -15.44 -5.63 -1.87
CA PRO A 45 -16.15 -5.66 -0.59
C PRO A 45 -15.25 -5.82 0.64
N TYR A 46 -13.93 -5.97 0.46
CA TYR A 46 -13.01 -6.20 1.57
C TYR A 46 -12.25 -4.93 1.90
N ARG A 47 -11.96 -4.68 3.19
CA ARG A 47 -10.89 -3.75 3.57
C ARG A 47 -9.54 -4.45 3.41
N VAL A 48 -8.70 -3.95 2.51
CA VAL A 48 -7.43 -4.54 2.09
C VAL A 48 -6.27 -3.79 2.72
N PHE A 49 -5.37 -4.52 3.36
CA PHE A 49 -4.15 -4.01 3.98
C PHE A 49 -2.95 -4.39 3.12
N PHE A 50 -2.14 -3.41 2.73
CA PHE A 50 -1.06 -3.60 1.76
C PHE A 50 0.20 -2.79 2.07
N GLY A 51 1.29 -3.13 1.39
CA GLY A 51 2.55 -2.39 1.39
C GLY A 51 3.02 -2.18 -0.05
N HIS A 52 4.30 -2.44 -0.33
CA HIS A 52 4.92 -2.42 -1.67
C HIS A 52 5.02 -1.02 -2.31
N THR A 53 3.92 -0.27 -2.37
CA THR A 53 3.92 1.16 -2.68
C THR A 53 4.31 1.93 -1.45
N VAL A 54 5.49 2.54 -1.55
CA VAL A 54 6.04 3.40 -0.52
C VAL A 54 5.29 4.71 -0.57
N HIS A 55 4.64 5.04 0.54
CA HIS A 55 3.97 6.30 0.79
C HIS A 55 4.76 7.13 1.79
N ASP A 56 4.61 8.45 1.76
CA ASP A 56 5.18 9.33 2.79
C ASP A 56 4.39 9.28 4.12
N HIS A 57 3.09 8.96 4.05
CA HIS A 57 2.23 8.64 5.19
C HIS A 57 1.28 7.47 4.88
N PRO A 58 0.64 6.86 5.89
CA PRO A 58 -0.25 5.73 5.66
C PRO A 58 -1.41 6.11 4.71
N VAL A 59 -1.79 5.19 3.82
CA VAL A 59 -3.03 5.32 3.04
C VAL A 59 -4.17 4.90 3.95
N GLU A 60 -5.15 5.77 4.16
CA GLU A 60 -6.36 5.47 4.93
C GLU A 60 -7.61 5.76 4.10
N ARG A 61 -8.17 4.69 3.53
CA ARG A 61 -9.45 4.70 2.81
C ARG A 61 -10.38 3.66 3.41
N GLU A 62 -11.67 3.74 3.10
CA GLU A 62 -12.68 2.81 3.61
C GLU A 62 -12.33 1.35 3.33
N HIS A 63 -11.84 1.07 2.12
CA HIS A 63 -11.53 -0.28 1.65
C HIS A 63 -10.04 -0.56 1.42
N ALA A 64 -9.15 0.44 1.59
CA ALA A 64 -7.73 0.29 1.35
C ALA A 64 -6.89 0.96 2.45
N VAL A 65 -5.96 0.20 3.02
CA VAL A 65 -5.03 0.66 4.07
C VAL A 65 -3.60 0.32 3.68
N GLY A 66 -2.79 1.34 3.42
CA GLY A 66 -1.40 1.22 2.99
C GLY A 66 -0.45 1.49 4.15
N LEU A 67 0.45 0.53 4.43
CA LEU A 67 1.31 0.54 5.62
C LEU A 67 2.80 0.75 5.29
N ASP A 68 3.19 0.70 4.02
CA ASP A 68 4.58 0.92 3.63
C ASP A 68 4.88 2.41 3.59
N THR A 69 5.29 2.94 4.74
CA THR A 69 5.71 4.33 4.92
C THR A 69 7.22 4.51 4.79
N GLY A 70 7.89 3.61 4.06
CA GLY A 70 9.28 3.79 3.65
C GLY A 70 10.31 3.80 4.79
N CYS A 71 10.12 3.00 5.84
CA CYS A 71 11.04 2.91 6.99
C CYS A 71 12.52 2.81 6.58
N VAL A 72 12.86 1.90 5.66
CA VAL A 72 14.24 1.72 5.19
C VAL A 72 14.78 2.93 4.41
N TYR A 73 13.90 3.82 3.96
CA TYR A 73 14.20 5.02 3.19
C TYR A 73 14.09 6.31 4.03
N GLY A 74 14.07 6.18 5.36
CA GLY A 74 14.07 7.33 6.27
C GLY A 74 12.68 7.80 6.69
N GLY A 75 11.62 7.12 6.26
CA GLY A 75 10.27 7.31 6.77
C GLY A 75 10.04 6.57 8.09
N THR A 76 8.86 5.98 8.24
CA THR A 76 8.48 5.26 9.47
C THR A 76 8.17 3.79 9.19
N LEU A 77 8.28 2.95 10.22
CA LEU A 77 7.65 1.63 10.22
C LEU A 77 6.24 1.79 10.77
N THR A 78 5.24 1.53 9.94
CA THR A 78 3.83 1.65 10.30
C THR A 78 3.19 0.29 10.53
N ALA A 79 2.46 0.17 11.63
CA ALA A 79 1.54 -0.91 11.91
C ALA A 79 0.13 -0.34 12.10
N TYR A 80 -0.88 -1.16 11.88
CA TYR A 80 -2.28 -0.77 12.08
C TYR A 80 -2.93 -1.70 13.11
N ASP A 81 -3.48 -1.11 14.17
CA ASP A 81 -4.20 -1.79 15.23
C ASP A 81 -5.68 -1.91 14.87
N TYR A 82 -6.03 -3.00 14.19
CA TYR A 82 -7.39 -3.26 13.73
C TYR A 82 -8.44 -3.29 14.84
N ARG A 83 -8.05 -3.56 16.10
CA ARG A 83 -9.02 -3.60 17.21
C ARG A 83 -9.42 -2.21 17.67
N ASN A 84 -8.49 -1.25 17.56
CA ASN A 84 -8.68 0.11 18.04
C ASN A 84 -8.84 1.14 16.90
N ASP A 85 -8.70 0.71 15.64
CA ASP A 85 -8.79 1.58 14.46
C ASP A 85 -7.73 2.71 14.49
N GLU A 86 -6.48 2.35 14.82
CA GLU A 86 -5.39 3.31 15.00
C GLU A 86 -4.08 2.87 14.32
N PHE A 87 -3.34 3.83 13.75
CA PHE A 87 -1.98 3.61 13.30
C PHE A 87 -0.98 3.69 14.47
N ARG A 88 0.04 2.85 14.43
CA ARG A 88 1.21 2.87 15.33
C ARG A 88 2.46 2.99 14.47
N THR A 89 3.30 3.99 14.77
CA THR A 89 4.50 4.27 13.98
C THR A 89 5.73 4.35 14.86
N VAL A 90 6.87 3.97 14.29
CA VAL A 90 8.20 4.23 14.86
C VAL A 90 9.12 4.78 13.76
N GLU A 91 9.96 5.73 14.11
CA GLU A 91 10.90 6.35 13.17
C GLU A 91 12.08 5.43 12.82
N ALA A 92 12.58 5.57 11.60
CA ALA A 92 13.80 4.90 11.17
C ALA A 92 15.02 5.45 11.91
N LYS A 93 15.93 4.56 12.34
CA LYS A 93 17.20 4.95 12.97
C LYS A 93 18.33 5.20 11.97
N THR A 94 18.27 4.52 10.83
CA THR A 94 19.21 4.61 9.70
C THR A 94 18.42 4.40 8.42
N HIS A 95 18.91 4.94 7.29
CA HIS A 95 18.19 4.84 6.02
C HIS A 95 19.12 4.60 4.84
N GLN A 96 18.52 4.14 3.75
CA GLN A 96 19.07 4.08 2.41
C GLN A 96 18.39 5.14 1.55
N GLU A 97 19.13 5.69 0.59
CA GLU A 97 18.58 6.69 -0.32
C GLU A 97 17.57 6.07 -1.30
N ARG A 98 16.53 6.85 -1.63
CA ARG A 98 15.52 6.51 -2.65
C ARG A 98 15.13 7.78 -3.40
N ALA A 99 14.91 7.64 -4.71
CA ALA A 99 14.39 8.75 -5.49
C ALA A 99 12.99 9.17 -4.99
N ASN A 100 12.77 10.48 -4.79
CA ASN A 100 11.47 11.01 -4.35
C ASN A 100 10.32 10.63 -5.30
N SER A 101 10.59 10.44 -6.59
CA SER A 101 9.60 9.92 -7.57
C SER A 101 9.16 8.48 -7.32
N LYS A 102 9.73 7.80 -6.30
CA LYS A 102 9.38 6.46 -5.86
C LYS A 102 8.79 6.45 -4.45
N ILE A 103 8.34 7.61 -3.97
CA ILE A 103 7.56 7.82 -2.74
C ILE A 103 6.30 8.56 -3.17
N VAL A 104 5.14 8.02 -2.83
CA VAL A 104 3.84 8.49 -3.31
C VAL A 104 3.13 9.23 -2.18
N ASP A 105 2.70 10.47 -2.44
CA ASP A 105 1.74 11.17 -1.58
C ASP A 105 0.35 10.58 -1.83
N PRO A 106 -0.32 10.00 -0.81
CA PRO A 106 -1.63 9.40 -0.98
C PRO A 106 -2.80 10.37 -0.80
N ALA A 107 -2.54 11.66 -0.58
CA ALA A 107 -3.55 12.73 -0.36
C ALA A 107 -4.33 13.15 -1.61
#